data_AF-A0AAJ0UID8-F1
#
_entry.id   AF-A0AAJ0UID8-F1
#
_cell.length_a   1.000
_cell.length_b   1.000
_cell.length_c   1.000
_cell.angle_alpha   90.00
_cell.angle_beta   90.00
_cell.angle_gamma   90.00
#
_symmetry.space_group_name_H-M   'P 1'
#
loop_
_entity.id
_entity.type
_entity.pdbx_description
1 polymer ?
#
loop_
_entity_poly.entity_id
_entity_poly.type
_entity_poly.pdbx_seq_one_letter_code
_entity_poly.pdbx_strand_id
1 'polypeptide(L)'
;MRLIFIFTLLLAPLHTAIGATDAQLRHIDDDAQQILVEDHVSLLVLPEQDYGELEIILQGDNARIAEISLSLAANAHFLLPDHDYRYSFNSDTARVEIFNDAELRVLALPVDAEGLTPWVRVGEREETRIAVDAFTLTLIEATLPSEQAAVAFGQAPEQIELVEASSLKPDEIALSWLATSDNDTPASQIRYLLHAATDSGFIPDGSTVYAEVMGAGSGTISETITGLLPDTRYYVKVEAVDAAGHRSSTVRGVTLCFP
;
A
#
# COMPACT_ATOMS: atom_id res chain seq x y z
N MET A 1 4.87 -10.08 70.25
CA MET A 1 4.98 -10.52 68.84
C MET A 1 3.58 -10.57 68.25
N ARG A 2 3.15 -9.51 67.57
CA ARG A 2 1.96 -9.46 66.73
C ARG A 2 2.16 -8.31 65.75
N LEU A 3 2.23 -8.69 64.47
CA LEU A 3 2.62 -7.89 63.32
C LEU A 3 1.67 -6.70 63.12
N ILE A 4 2.27 -5.54 62.91
CA ILE A 4 1.65 -4.34 62.34
C ILE A 4 1.49 -4.62 60.84
N PHE A 5 0.26 -4.71 60.33
CA PHE A 5 0.01 -4.65 58.90
C PHE A 5 0.02 -3.18 58.49
N ILE A 6 1.14 -2.73 57.95
CA ILE A 6 1.23 -1.48 57.19
C ILE A 6 0.61 -1.79 55.82
N PHE A 7 -0.55 -1.21 55.55
CA PHE A 7 -1.16 -1.22 54.22
C PHE A 7 -0.38 -0.21 53.37
N THR A 8 0.71 -0.68 52.75
CA THR A 8 1.43 0.13 51.76
C THR A 8 0.56 0.19 50.52
N LEU A 9 0.04 1.39 50.24
CA LEU A 9 -0.62 1.74 49.00
C LEU A 9 0.37 1.50 47.86
N LEU A 10 0.25 0.39 47.14
CA LEU A 10 1.03 0.14 45.93
C LEU A 10 0.42 1.03 44.84
N LEU A 11 0.96 2.23 44.68
CA LEU A 11 0.75 3.05 43.50
C LEU A 11 1.10 2.20 42.28
N ALA A 12 0.14 1.99 41.38
CA ALA A 12 0.39 1.50 40.03
C ALA A 12 1.47 2.40 39.38
N PRO A 13 2.42 1.83 38.61
CA PRO A 13 3.33 2.66 37.84
C PRO A 13 2.52 3.52 36.87
N LEU A 14 2.72 4.83 36.95
CA LEU A 14 2.21 5.83 36.02
C LEU A 14 2.61 5.40 34.59
N HIS A 15 1.61 5.16 33.74
CA HIS A 15 1.81 5.15 32.29
C HIS A 15 2.32 6.54 31.91
N THR A 16 3.60 6.62 31.54
CA THR A 16 4.20 7.89 31.13
C THR A 16 3.94 8.03 29.64
N ALA A 17 2.78 8.59 29.29
CA ALA A 17 2.52 9.04 27.93
C ALA A 17 3.52 10.17 27.60
N ILE A 18 4.38 9.96 26.60
CA ILE A 18 5.29 10.99 26.08
C ILE A 18 5.20 11.00 24.56
N GLY A 19 4.84 12.16 24.02
CA GLY A 19 4.57 12.40 22.61
C GLY A 19 5.78 12.25 21.68
N ALA A 20 5.42 11.95 20.43
CA ALA A 20 6.24 11.72 19.26
C ALA A 20 7.40 12.70 19.04
N THR A 21 8.58 12.16 18.73
CA THR A 21 9.30 12.40 17.47
C THR A 21 10.59 11.56 17.48
N ASP A 22 10.75 10.72 16.46
CA ASP A 22 12.00 10.13 15.97
C ASP A 22 12.91 9.45 17.02
N ALA A 23 12.66 8.18 17.31
CA ALA A 23 13.63 7.32 17.97
C ALA A 23 13.46 5.85 17.56
N GLN A 24 14.49 5.34 16.88
CA GLN A 24 14.85 3.93 16.80
C GLN A 24 14.61 3.24 18.15
N LEU A 25 13.96 2.07 18.11
CA LEU A 25 13.87 1.04 19.17
C LEU A 25 13.95 1.58 20.62
N ARG A 26 12.80 1.85 21.24
CA ARG A 26 12.75 2.09 22.69
C ARG A 26 12.31 0.83 23.44
N HIS A 27 13.27 0.34 24.23
CA HIS A 27 13.19 -0.62 25.33
C HIS A 27 12.45 -1.94 25.05
N ILE A 28 13.20 -2.88 24.49
CA ILE A 28 13.06 -4.28 24.87
C ILE A 28 13.57 -4.33 26.31
N ASP A 29 12.68 -4.54 27.28
CA ASP A 29 13.11 -5.01 28.59
C ASP A 29 13.67 -6.43 28.36
N ASP A 30 14.83 -6.78 28.91
CA ASP A 30 15.49 -8.07 28.66
C ASP A 30 14.62 -9.30 29.03
N ASP A 31 13.48 -9.07 29.69
CA ASP A 31 12.46 -10.07 30.05
C ASP A 31 11.10 -9.90 29.30
N ALA A 32 10.90 -8.84 28.52
CA ALA A 32 9.61 -8.52 27.91
C ALA A 32 9.44 -9.19 26.54
N GLN A 33 8.71 -10.30 26.51
CA GLN A 33 8.14 -10.88 25.29
C GLN A 33 7.03 -10.00 24.67
N GLN A 34 6.99 -8.69 24.94
CA GLN A 34 5.93 -7.79 24.51
C GLN A 34 6.48 -6.44 24.03
N ILE A 35 5.97 -5.94 22.90
CA ILE A 35 6.27 -4.63 22.33
C ILE A 35 4.97 -3.86 22.23
N LEU A 36 4.87 -2.72 22.94
CA LEU A 36 3.74 -1.82 22.83
C LEU A 36 4.00 -0.74 21.78
N VAL A 37 3.08 -0.58 20.84
CA VAL A 37 3.11 0.40 19.77
C VAL A 37 1.96 1.37 19.97
N GLU A 38 2.27 2.59 20.43
CA GLU A 38 1.27 3.64 20.69
C GLU A 38 1.16 4.69 19.55
N ASP A 39 2.14 4.69 18.64
CA ASP A 39 2.26 5.65 17.53
C ASP A 39 3.00 4.97 16.36
N HIS A 40 3.57 5.76 15.47
CA HIS A 40 4.32 5.33 14.30
C HIS A 40 5.71 4.80 14.63
N VAL A 41 5.99 3.54 14.28
CA VAL A 41 7.27 2.88 14.55
C VAL A 41 7.75 2.02 13.39
N SER A 42 9.07 1.88 13.23
CA SER A 42 9.70 0.83 12.40
C SER A 42 10.43 -0.16 13.29
N LEU A 43 10.16 -1.45 13.09
CA LEU A 43 10.71 -2.54 13.90
C LEU A 43 11.73 -3.35 13.09
N LEU A 44 13.00 -3.00 13.26
CA LEU A 44 14.13 -3.58 12.53
C LEU A 44 14.97 -4.47 13.45
N VAL A 45 15.55 -5.55 12.91
CA VAL A 45 16.45 -6.46 13.64
C VAL A 45 17.71 -5.70 14.05
N LEU A 46 18.17 -5.89 15.29
CA LEU A 46 19.52 -5.55 15.72
C LEU A 46 20.47 -6.74 15.48
N PRO A 47 21.69 -6.49 14.98
CA PRO A 47 22.67 -7.55 14.77
C PRO A 47 22.94 -8.32 16.07
N GLU A 48 23.05 -9.64 15.96
CA GLU A 48 23.38 -10.58 17.06
C GLU A 48 22.33 -10.71 18.16
N GLN A 49 21.11 -10.20 17.96
CA GLN A 49 20.00 -10.39 18.90
C GLN A 49 19.09 -11.54 18.46
N ASP A 50 18.86 -12.49 19.35
CA ASP A 50 17.86 -13.55 19.18
C ASP A 50 16.52 -13.05 19.71
N TYR A 51 15.58 -12.83 18.80
CA TYR A 51 14.22 -12.45 19.13
C TYR A 51 13.40 -13.72 19.19
N GLY A 52 13.17 -14.23 20.40
CA GLY A 52 12.25 -15.33 20.64
C GLY A 52 10.80 -14.98 20.27
N GLU A 53 9.84 -15.67 20.86
CA GLU A 53 8.43 -15.31 20.68
C GLU A 53 8.15 -13.90 21.23
N LEU A 54 7.48 -13.08 20.41
CA LEU A 54 7.15 -11.69 20.71
C LEU A 54 5.66 -11.44 20.55
N GLU A 55 5.08 -10.70 21.46
CA GLU A 55 3.74 -10.15 21.35
C GLU A 55 3.86 -8.67 20.96
N ILE A 56 3.30 -8.27 19.83
CA ILE A 56 3.35 -6.88 19.37
C ILE A 56 1.94 -6.32 19.47
N ILE A 57 1.76 -5.36 20.38
CA ILE A 57 0.47 -4.82 20.77
C ILE A 57 0.35 -3.41 20.20
N LEU A 58 -0.60 -3.19 19.30
CA LEU A 58 -0.95 -1.85 18.82
C LEU A 58 -1.99 -1.26 19.77
N GLN A 59 -1.75 -0.06 20.28
CA GLN A 59 -2.65 0.62 21.22
C GLN A 59 -2.87 2.08 20.83
N GLY A 60 -4.14 2.47 20.69
CA GLY A 60 -4.52 3.84 20.37
C GLY A 60 -4.62 4.12 18.87
N ASP A 61 -5.31 5.21 18.54
CA ASP A 61 -5.79 5.48 17.17
C ASP A 61 -4.68 5.76 16.16
N ASN A 62 -3.48 6.11 16.64
CA ASN A 62 -2.31 6.43 15.81
C ASN A 62 -1.26 5.32 15.76
N ALA A 63 -1.50 4.18 16.44
CA ALA A 63 -0.56 3.07 16.45
C ALA A 63 -0.39 2.48 15.05
N ARG A 64 0.83 2.50 14.53
CA ARG A 64 1.13 1.95 13.21
C ARG A 64 2.58 1.49 13.09
N ILE A 65 2.77 0.35 12.44
CA ILE A 65 4.08 -0.20 12.14
C ILE A 65 4.38 0.10 10.68
N ALA A 66 5.30 1.05 10.45
CA ALA A 66 5.70 1.49 9.11
C ALA A 66 6.39 0.37 8.33
N GLU A 67 7.29 -0.32 9.04
CA GLU A 67 8.12 -1.39 8.52
C GLU A 67 8.41 -2.38 9.65
N ILE A 68 8.41 -3.67 9.31
CA ILE A 68 8.88 -4.73 10.17
C ILE A 68 9.73 -5.73 9.39
N SER A 69 10.86 -6.07 9.98
CA SER A 69 11.76 -7.09 9.43
C SER A 69 11.11 -8.48 9.41
N LEU A 70 11.47 -9.30 8.43
CA LEU A 70 10.91 -10.66 8.27
C LEU A 70 11.16 -11.53 9.50
N SER A 71 12.38 -11.49 10.04
CA SER A 71 12.78 -12.30 11.19
C SER A 71 11.99 -11.95 12.45
N LEU A 72 11.72 -10.66 12.68
CA LEU A 72 10.92 -10.22 13.83
C LEU A 72 9.45 -10.60 13.64
N ALA A 73 8.91 -10.37 12.45
CA ALA A 73 7.52 -10.69 12.14
C ALA A 73 7.25 -12.21 12.25
N ALA A 74 8.19 -13.06 11.83
CA ALA A 74 8.00 -14.51 11.83
C ALA A 74 7.80 -15.11 13.23
N ASN A 75 8.35 -14.48 14.27
CA ASN A 75 8.23 -14.92 15.67
C ASN A 75 7.22 -14.08 16.45
N ALA A 76 6.46 -13.21 15.79
CA ALA A 76 5.57 -12.28 16.44
C ALA A 76 4.09 -12.68 16.36
N HIS A 77 3.37 -12.38 17.44
CA HIS A 77 1.93 -12.43 17.60
C HIS A 77 1.41 -11.00 17.66
N PHE A 78 0.61 -10.58 16.68
CA PHE A 78 0.15 -9.19 16.56
C PHE A 78 -1.23 -9.01 17.19
N LEU A 79 -1.35 -8.09 18.13
CA LEU A 79 -2.61 -7.72 18.76
C LEU A 79 -3.01 -6.35 18.28
N LEU A 80 -4.12 -6.30 17.54
CA LEU A 80 -4.72 -5.06 17.06
C LEU A 80 -5.91 -4.69 17.94
N PRO A 81 -6.17 -3.39 18.17
CA PRO A 81 -7.35 -2.94 18.90
C PRO A 81 -8.64 -3.32 18.15
N ASP A 82 -9.77 -3.40 18.87
CA ASP A 82 -11.06 -3.82 18.31
C ASP A 82 -11.64 -2.73 17.39
N HIS A 83 -11.33 -2.84 16.09
CA HIS A 83 -11.82 -1.97 15.03
C HIS A 83 -12.19 -2.80 13.80
N ASP A 84 -12.93 -2.17 12.89
CA ASP A 84 -13.15 -2.69 11.56
C ASP A 84 -11.88 -2.47 10.73
N TYR A 85 -11.23 -3.57 10.36
CA TYR A 85 -10.05 -3.53 9.48
C TYR A 85 -10.39 -3.99 8.08
N ARG A 86 -9.72 -3.37 7.12
CA ARG A 86 -9.67 -3.82 5.73
C ARG A 86 -8.32 -4.48 5.49
N TYR A 87 -8.32 -5.64 4.84
CA TYR A 87 -7.13 -6.42 4.55
C TYR A 87 -6.89 -6.46 3.05
N SER A 88 -5.63 -6.43 2.65
CA SER A 88 -5.25 -6.38 1.25
C SER A 88 -3.89 -7.04 1.01
N PHE A 89 -3.77 -7.96 0.05
CA PHE A 89 -2.48 -8.61 -0.26
C PHE A 89 -1.75 -7.87 -1.39
N ASN A 90 -0.54 -7.39 -1.10
CA ASN A 90 0.32 -6.68 -2.02
C ASN A 90 1.32 -7.67 -2.63
N SER A 91 1.13 -8.01 -3.91
CA SER A 91 1.94 -9.00 -4.64
C SER A 91 3.36 -8.52 -4.92
N ASP A 92 3.59 -7.20 -5.04
CA ASP A 92 4.92 -6.63 -5.25
C ASP A 92 5.81 -6.78 -4.01
N THR A 93 5.22 -6.68 -2.82
CA THR A 93 5.95 -6.75 -1.54
C THR A 93 5.78 -8.07 -0.79
N ALA A 94 4.91 -8.96 -1.29
CA ALA A 94 4.51 -10.20 -0.64
C ALA A 94 4.02 -9.98 0.82
N ARG A 95 3.23 -8.94 1.03
CA ARG A 95 2.71 -8.56 2.35
C ARG A 95 1.19 -8.40 2.35
N VAL A 96 0.55 -8.84 3.43
CA VAL A 96 -0.83 -8.46 3.76
C VAL A 96 -0.81 -7.14 4.50
N GLU A 97 -1.33 -6.09 3.86
CA GLU A 97 -1.51 -4.78 4.47
C GLU A 97 -2.88 -4.69 5.14
N ILE A 98 -2.88 -4.14 6.35
CA ILE A 98 -4.04 -4.00 7.21
C ILE A 98 -4.30 -2.51 7.38
N PHE A 99 -5.53 -2.09 7.11
CA PHE A 99 -5.98 -0.71 7.17
C PHE A 99 -7.10 -0.57 8.20
N ASN A 100 -7.11 0.52 8.95
CA ASN A 100 -8.23 0.86 9.81
C ASN A 100 -9.39 1.51 9.01
N ASP A 101 -10.44 1.87 9.72
CA ASP A 101 -11.63 2.57 9.24
C ASP A 101 -11.34 3.94 8.57
N ALA A 102 -10.24 4.59 8.94
CA ALA A 102 -9.75 5.84 8.34
C ALA A 102 -8.86 5.62 7.10
N GLU A 103 -8.81 4.42 6.54
CA GLU A 103 -7.94 4.01 5.43
C GLU A 103 -6.44 4.19 5.70
N LEU A 104 -6.04 4.29 6.97
CA LEU A 104 -4.64 4.35 7.36
C LEU A 104 -4.07 2.94 7.45
N ARG A 105 -2.94 2.69 6.77
CA ARG A 105 -2.21 1.42 6.90
C ARG A 105 -1.58 1.33 8.30
N VAL A 106 -2.08 0.40 9.11
CA VAL A 106 -1.61 0.18 10.49
C VAL A 106 -0.50 -0.88 10.56
N LEU A 107 -0.50 -1.85 9.64
CA LEU A 107 0.42 -2.98 9.67
C LEU A 107 0.58 -3.59 8.27
N ALA A 108 1.78 -4.09 7.97
CA ALA A 108 2.05 -4.87 6.76
C ALA A 108 2.79 -6.17 7.11
N LEU A 109 2.06 -7.28 7.11
CA LEU A 109 2.55 -8.59 7.53
C LEU A 109 3.16 -9.35 6.35
N PRO A 110 4.38 -9.90 6.47
CA PRO A 110 4.91 -10.78 5.43
C PRO A 110 4.12 -12.08 5.36
N VAL A 111 4.21 -12.74 4.21
CA VAL A 111 3.59 -14.04 3.95
C VAL A 111 4.68 -15.09 3.78
N ASP A 112 4.51 -16.26 4.41
CA ASP A 112 5.44 -17.39 4.28
C ASP A 112 5.26 -18.16 2.95
N ALA A 113 6.04 -19.22 2.76
CA ALA A 113 6.00 -20.03 1.54
C ALA A 113 4.65 -20.74 1.33
N GLU A 114 3.88 -20.92 2.41
CA GLU A 114 2.57 -21.54 2.44
C GLU A 114 1.43 -20.53 2.25
N GLY A 115 1.75 -19.23 2.08
CA GLY A 115 0.73 -18.21 1.90
C GLY A 115 0.17 -17.68 3.22
N LEU A 116 0.81 -17.90 4.36
CA LEU A 116 0.27 -17.54 5.68
C LEU A 116 1.03 -16.36 6.31
N THR A 117 0.31 -15.41 6.90
CA THR A 117 0.91 -14.34 7.72
C THR A 117 1.38 -14.86 9.08
N PRO A 118 2.17 -14.10 9.85
CA PRO A 118 2.24 -14.26 11.30
C PRO A 118 0.87 -14.23 11.97
N TRP A 119 0.84 -14.66 13.22
CA TRP A 119 -0.38 -14.69 14.02
C TRP A 119 -0.91 -13.28 14.29
N VAL A 120 -2.21 -13.13 14.15
CA VAL A 120 -2.90 -11.85 14.32
C VAL A 120 -4.19 -12.05 15.12
N ARG A 121 -4.44 -11.16 16.07
CA ARG A 121 -5.64 -11.11 16.89
C ARG A 121 -6.21 -9.69 16.87
N VAL A 122 -7.52 -9.57 16.68
CA VAL A 122 -8.23 -8.28 16.70
C VAL A 122 -9.15 -8.22 17.91
N GLY A 123 -8.89 -7.29 18.82
CA GLY A 123 -9.61 -7.18 20.09
C GLY A 123 -9.46 -8.45 20.93
N GLU A 124 -10.58 -8.94 21.46
CA GLU A 124 -10.64 -10.17 22.28
C GLU A 124 -10.95 -11.44 21.46
N ARG A 125 -10.84 -11.39 20.13
CA ARG A 125 -11.15 -12.53 19.24
C ARG A 125 -10.09 -13.62 19.31
N GLU A 126 -10.38 -14.76 18.68
CA GLU A 126 -9.39 -15.81 18.49
C GLU A 126 -8.26 -15.34 17.57
N GLU A 127 -7.06 -15.82 17.87
CA GLU A 127 -5.88 -15.56 17.07
C GLU A 127 -5.91 -16.41 15.79
N THR A 128 -5.59 -15.80 14.66
CA THR A 128 -5.62 -16.45 13.34
C THR A 128 -4.38 -16.12 12.53
N ARG A 129 -4.15 -16.85 11.43
CA ARG A 129 -3.20 -16.49 10.38
C ARG A 129 -4.01 -16.15 9.15
N ILE A 130 -3.77 -14.99 8.56
CA ILE A 130 -4.42 -14.61 7.31
C ILE A 130 -3.75 -15.41 6.20
N ALA A 131 -4.55 -16.07 5.37
CA ALA A 131 -4.07 -16.86 4.26
C ALA A 131 -4.25 -16.13 2.93
N VAL A 132 -3.25 -16.27 2.07
CA VAL A 132 -3.24 -15.87 0.66
C VAL A 132 -3.21 -17.16 -0.16
N ASP A 133 -4.15 -17.29 -1.09
CA ASP A 133 -4.15 -18.40 -2.03
C ASP A 133 -2.95 -18.26 -2.98
N ALA A 134 -2.03 -19.22 -2.93
CA ALA A 134 -0.77 -19.17 -3.67
C ALA A 134 -0.92 -19.19 -5.20
N PHE A 135 -2.09 -19.55 -5.73
CA PHE A 135 -2.33 -19.61 -7.17
C PHE A 135 -2.97 -18.33 -7.70
N THR A 136 -3.90 -17.78 -6.93
CA THR A 136 -4.70 -16.61 -7.31
C THR A 136 -4.14 -15.31 -6.74
N LEU A 137 -3.22 -15.39 -5.76
CA LEU A 137 -2.68 -14.24 -5.04
C LEU A 137 -3.78 -13.39 -4.38
N THR A 138 -4.85 -14.05 -3.91
CA THR A 138 -5.98 -13.40 -3.23
C THR A 138 -6.07 -13.84 -1.78
N LEU A 139 -6.65 -12.99 -0.93
CA LEU A 139 -6.90 -13.34 0.47
C LEU A 139 -8.03 -14.37 0.59
N ILE A 140 -7.85 -15.36 1.45
CA ILE A 140 -8.89 -16.32 1.79
C ILE A 140 -9.75 -15.72 2.90
N GLU A 141 -10.92 -15.20 2.55
CA GLU A 141 -11.82 -14.46 3.46
C GLU A 141 -12.12 -15.19 4.77
N ALA A 142 -12.28 -16.52 4.73
CA ALA A 142 -12.56 -17.33 5.90
C ALA A 142 -11.44 -17.32 6.97
N THR A 143 -10.26 -16.80 6.64
CA THR A 143 -9.11 -16.69 7.54
C THR A 143 -8.93 -15.30 8.16
N LEU A 144 -9.75 -14.33 7.75
CA LEU A 144 -9.66 -12.96 8.25
C LEU A 144 -10.15 -12.86 9.70
N PRO A 145 -9.46 -12.08 10.57
CA PRO A 145 -9.83 -11.93 11.98
C PRO A 145 -11.07 -11.06 12.23
N SER A 146 -11.70 -10.47 11.20
CA SER A 146 -12.94 -9.68 11.30
C SER A 146 -13.83 -9.90 10.07
N GLU A 147 -15.15 -9.70 10.22
CA GLU A 147 -16.19 -9.94 9.19
C GLU A 147 -16.22 -8.90 8.05
N GLN A 148 -15.13 -8.13 7.85
CA GLN A 148 -15.04 -7.07 6.85
C GLN A 148 -14.24 -7.56 5.63
N ALA A 149 -14.72 -7.23 4.42
CA ALA A 149 -14.25 -7.76 3.15
C ALA A 149 -12.72 -7.70 2.96
N ALA A 150 -12.14 -8.83 2.52
CA ALA A 150 -10.89 -8.81 1.80
C ALA A 150 -11.09 -7.96 0.54
N VAL A 151 -10.28 -6.92 0.36
CA VAL A 151 -10.07 -6.37 -0.98
C VAL A 151 -8.66 -6.73 -1.35
N ALA A 152 -8.45 -7.45 -2.46
CA ALA A 152 -7.11 -7.59 -2.99
C ALA A 152 -6.51 -6.19 -3.19
N PHE A 153 -5.18 -6.02 -3.08
CA PHE A 153 -4.63 -4.81 -3.69
C PHE A 153 -4.90 -4.97 -5.18
N GLY A 154 -5.66 -4.02 -5.72
CA GLY A 154 -5.69 -3.77 -7.15
C GLY A 154 -4.27 -3.84 -7.66
N GLN A 155 -4.07 -4.72 -8.63
CA GLN A 155 -2.90 -4.60 -9.46
C GLN A 155 -2.97 -3.22 -10.12
N ALA A 156 -1.84 -2.65 -10.53
CA ALA A 156 -1.92 -1.57 -11.49
C ALA A 156 -2.65 -2.09 -12.76
N PRO A 157 -3.37 -1.21 -13.47
CA PRO A 157 -3.97 -1.58 -14.74
C PRO A 157 -2.91 -2.16 -15.69
N GLU A 158 -3.32 -3.10 -16.52
CA GLU A 158 -2.44 -3.71 -17.51
C GLU A 158 -1.80 -2.63 -18.40
N GLN A 159 -0.62 -2.95 -18.95
CA GLN A 159 0.11 -2.04 -19.82
C GLN A 159 -0.76 -1.61 -21.00
N ILE A 160 -0.85 -0.29 -21.22
CA ILE A 160 -1.61 0.28 -22.35
C ILE A 160 -0.96 -0.11 -23.68
N GLU A 161 -1.76 -0.37 -24.71
CA GLU A 161 -1.29 -0.46 -26.09
C GLU A 161 -1.62 0.83 -26.85
N LEU A 162 -0.59 1.58 -27.26
CA LEU A 162 -0.77 2.77 -28.09
C LEU A 162 -0.94 2.35 -29.55
N VAL A 163 -2.10 2.70 -30.14
CA VAL A 163 -2.47 2.35 -31.52
C VAL A 163 -1.90 3.36 -32.49
N GLU A 164 -2.06 4.66 -32.21
CA GLU A 164 -1.62 5.73 -33.09
C GLU A 164 -1.26 6.99 -32.29
N ALA A 165 -0.25 7.70 -32.79
CA ALA A 165 0.00 9.09 -32.42
C ALA A 165 0.28 9.86 -33.72
N SER A 166 -0.43 10.96 -33.97
CA SER A 166 -0.25 11.76 -35.16
C SER A 166 -0.44 13.25 -34.88
N SER A 167 0.23 14.09 -35.66
CA SER A 167 0.11 15.54 -35.60
C SER A 167 -0.67 16.02 -36.83
N LEU A 168 -1.90 16.49 -36.64
CA LEU A 168 -2.73 17.05 -37.71
C LEU A 168 -2.62 18.59 -37.81
N LYS A 169 -2.15 19.25 -36.75
CA LYS A 169 -1.94 20.70 -36.67
C LYS A 169 -0.62 21.01 -35.94
N PRO A 170 -0.04 22.22 -36.11
CA PRO A 170 1.26 22.56 -35.53
C PRO A 170 1.30 22.51 -34.00
N ASP A 171 0.17 22.66 -33.32
CA ASP A 171 0.03 22.79 -31.87
C ASP A 171 -0.80 21.66 -31.22
N GLU A 172 -1.05 20.57 -31.96
CA GLU A 172 -1.92 19.48 -31.52
C GLU A 172 -1.35 18.09 -31.86
N ILE A 173 -1.53 17.12 -30.95
CA ILE A 173 -1.27 15.69 -31.19
C ILE A 173 -2.56 14.91 -30.95
N ALA A 174 -3.01 14.18 -31.96
CA ALA A 174 -4.04 13.17 -31.81
C ALA A 174 -3.42 11.85 -31.33
N LEU A 175 -3.96 11.28 -30.26
CA LEU A 175 -3.57 9.99 -29.70
C LEU A 175 -4.73 9.01 -29.78
N SER A 176 -4.40 7.74 -30.00
CA SER A 176 -5.34 6.63 -30.02
C SER A 176 -4.70 5.41 -29.36
N TRP A 177 -5.40 4.79 -28.41
CA TRP A 177 -4.92 3.63 -27.66
C TRP A 177 -6.06 2.65 -27.39
N LEU A 178 -5.73 1.40 -27.06
CA LEU A 178 -6.72 0.42 -26.64
C LEU A 178 -7.04 0.60 -25.16
N ALA A 179 -8.33 0.45 -24.81
CA ALA A 179 -8.76 0.37 -23.43
C ALA A 179 -8.05 -0.81 -22.75
N THR A 180 -7.49 -0.56 -21.57
CA THR A 180 -6.83 -1.58 -20.76
C THR A 180 -7.82 -2.21 -19.76
N SER A 181 -7.43 -3.35 -19.18
CA SER A 181 -8.13 -4.02 -18.09
C SER A 181 -7.40 -3.83 -16.76
N ASP A 182 -8.17 -4.01 -15.70
CA ASP A 182 -7.69 -4.08 -14.33
C ASP A 182 -8.49 -5.15 -13.60
N ASN A 183 -7.92 -5.74 -12.55
CA ASN A 183 -8.58 -6.83 -11.82
C ASN A 183 -9.70 -6.32 -10.90
N ASP A 184 -9.59 -5.09 -10.39
CA ASP A 184 -10.52 -4.53 -9.41
C ASP A 184 -11.26 -3.28 -9.90
N THR A 185 -10.72 -2.57 -10.88
CA THR A 185 -11.33 -1.39 -11.49
C THR A 185 -12.01 -1.75 -12.82
N PRO A 186 -13.34 -1.60 -12.93
CA PRO A 186 -14.02 -1.74 -14.21
C PRO A 186 -13.39 -0.87 -15.29
N ALA A 187 -13.20 -1.39 -16.50
CA ALA A 187 -12.53 -0.67 -17.59
C ALA A 187 -13.17 0.69 -17.96
N SER A 188 -14.45 0.92 -17.62
CA SER A 188 -15.13 2.21 -17.79
C SER A 188 -14.82 3.24 -16.69
N GLN A 189 -14.18 2.81 -15.60
CA GLN A 189 -13.78 3.64 -14.46
C GLN A 189 -12.26 3.89 -14.42
N ILE A 190 -11.48 3.24 -15.27
CA ILE A 190 -10.06 3.53 -15.46
C ILE A 190 -9.91 4.91 -16.09
N ARG A 191 -9.04 5.74 -15.52
CA ARG A 191 -8.70 7.08 -16.02
C ARG A 191 -7.42 7.01 -16.84
N TYR A 192 -7.33 7.77 -17.91
CA TYR A 192 -6.14 7.83 -18.76
C TYR A 192 -5.54 9.23 -18.69
N LEU A 193 -4.29 9.32 -18.28
CA LEU A 193 -3.51 10.55 -18.27
C LEU A 193 -2.62 10.61 -19.50
N LEU A 194 -2.76 11.69 -20.27
CA LEU A 194 -2.02 11.91 -21.50
C LEU A 194 -0.87 12.87 -21.22
N HIS A 195 0.34 12.37 -21.39
CA HIS A 195 1.55 13.10 -21.10
C HIS A 195 2.30 13.51 -22.35
N ALA A 196 2.88 14.71 -22.34
CA ALA A 196 3.81 15.15 -23.37
C ALA A 196 4.99 15.94 -22.78
N ALA A 197 6.18 15.75 -23.35
CA ALA A 197 7.36 16.55 -23.02
C ALA A 197 8.33 16.64 -24.22
N THR A 198 9.23 17.62 -24.21
CA THR A 198 10.28 17.77 -25.24
C THR A 198 11.51 16.90 -24.97
N ASP A 199 11.65 16.39 -23.75
CA ASP A 199 12.70 15.43 -23.39
C ASP A 199 12.22 13.99 -23.64
N SER A 200 12.95 13.24 -24.46
CA SER A 200 12.66 11.82 -24.74
C SER A 200 12.67 10.91 -23.51
N GLY A 201 13.42 11.29 -22.48
CA GLY A 201 13.61 10.53 -21.26
C GLY A 201 12.64 10.88 -20.14
N PHE A 202 11.68 11.78 -20.38
CA PHE A 202 10.85 12.33 -19.31
C PHE A 202 10.10 11.24 -18.53
N ILE A 203 10.01 11.43 -17.22
CA ILE A 203 9.21 10.60 -16.32
C ILE A 203 7.85 11.30 -16.18
N PRO A 204 6.72 10.62 -16.44
CA PRO A 204 5.41 11.19 -16.22
C PRO A 204 5.21 11.69 -14.79
N ASP A 205 4.68 12.90 -14.69
CA ASP A 205 4.28 13.54 -13.44
C ASP A 205 3.16 14.56 -13.74
N GLY A 206 2.65 15.24 -12.71
CA GLY A 206 1.56 16.21 -12.88
C GLY A 206 1.88 17.41 -13.79
N SER A 207 3.16 17.75 -14.00
CA SER A 207 3.57 18.86 -14.87
C SER A 207 3.56 18.50 -16.36
N THR A 208 3.55 17.21 -16.66
CA THR A 208 3.55 16.69 -18.04
C THR A 208 2.17 16.25 -18.52
N VAL A 209 1.14 16.30 -17.65
CA VAL A 209 -0.25 15.98 -18.02
C VAL A 209 -0.85 17.10 -18.86
N TYR A 210 -1.31 16.76 -20.05
CA TYR A 210 -2.04 17.67 -20.94
C TYR A 210 -3.55 17.40 -20.97
N ALA A 211 -3.95 16.14 -20.79
CA ALA A 211 -5.36 15.74 -20.79
C ALA A 211 -5.59 14.53 -19.89
N GLU A 212 -6.83 14.41 -19.41
CA GLU A 212 -7.34 13.25 -18.68
C GLU A 212 -8.68 12.82 -19.29
N VAL A 213 -8.84 11.52 -19.56
CA VAL A 213 -10.09 10.96 -20.12
C VAL A 213 -10.51 9.68 -19.41
N MET A 214 -11.81 9.43 -19.34
CA MET A 214 -12.36 8.20 -18.75
C MET A 214 -12.39 7.07 -19.78
N GLY A 215 -12.24 5.84 -19.33
CA GLY A 215 -12.36 4.65 -20.16
C GLY A 215 -13.76 4.44 -20.74
N ALA A 216 -13.81 3.82 -21.92
CA ALA A 216 -15.06 3.47 -22.62
C ALA A 216 -15.54 2.03 -22.30
N GLY A 217 -14.89 1.33 -21.37
CA GLY A 217 -15.17 -0.08 -21.05
C GLY A 217 -14.56 -1.09 -22.00
N SER A 218 -14.42 -0.78 -23.29
CA SER A 218 -13.72 -1.61 -24.29
C SER A 218 -13.39 -0.83 -25.56
N GLY A 219 -12.51 -1.38 -26.40
CA GLY A 219 -12.22 -0.84 -27.72
C GLY A 219 -11.19 0.28 -27.72
N THR A 220 -11.15 1.04 -28.81
CA THR A 220 -10.18 2.13 -28.99
C THR A 220 -10.70 3.43 -28.37
N ILE A 221 -9.84 4.11 -27.64
CA ILE A 221 -10.05 5.43 -27.08
C ILE A 221 -9.13 6.40 -27.82
N SER A 222 -9.63 7.60 -28.14
CA SER A 222 -8.82 8.64 -28.77
C SER A 222 -9.06 10.00 -28.12
N GLU A 223 -8.01 10.82 -28.08
CA GLU A 223 -8.04 12.17 -27.53
C GLU A 223 -6.97 13.05 -28.19
N THR A 224 -7.18 14.37 -28.20
CA THR A 224 -6.23 15.32 -28.78
C THR A 224 -5.59 16.19 -27.70
N ILE A 225 -4.27 16.10 -27.58
CA ILE A 225 -3.46 17.05 -26.80
C ILE A 225 -3.38 18.36 -27.59
N THR A 226 -3.64 19.50 -26.94
CA THR A 226 -3.60 20.84 -27.55
C THR A 226 -2.68 21.78 -26.75
N GLY A 227 -2.40 22.97 -27.28
CA GLY A 227 -1.60 23.98 -26.60
C GLY A 227 -0.09 23.72 -26.65
N LEU A 228 0.37 22.93 -27.63
CA LEU A 228 1.77 22.67 -27.85
C LEU A 228 2.42 23.82 -28.63
N LEU A 229 3.73 23.98 -28.44
CA LEU A 229 4.50 24.91 -29.26
C LEU A 229 4.67 24.35 -30.69
N PRO A 230 4.37 25.13 -31.74
CA PRO A 230 4.68 24.76 -33.12
C PRO A 230 6.17 24.47 -33.35
N ASP A 231 6.48 23.67 -34.37
CA ASP A 231 7.85 23.30 -34.78
C ASP A 231 8.72 22.78 -33.61
N THR A 232 8.08 22.13 -32.63
CA THR A 232 8.74 21.60 -31.43
C THR A 232 8.50 20.11 -31.35
N ARG A 233 9.56 19.31 -31.21
CA ARG A 233 9.44 17.86 -31.06
C ARG A 233 8.91 17.51 -29.67
N TYR A 234 7.86 16.68 -29.63
CA TYR A 234 7.30 16.14 -28.39
C TYR A 234 7.38 14.62 -28.37
N TYR A 235 7.50 14.09 -27.16
CA TYR A 235 7.40 12.69 -26.81
C TYR A 235 6.15 12.51 -25.97
N VAL A 236 5.33 11.54 -26.32
CA VAL A 236 4.03 11.29 -25.69
C VAL A 236 4.02 9.97 -24.94
N LYS A 237 3.31 9.93 -23.81
CA LYS A 237 3.03 8.72 -23.04
C LYS A 237 1.58 8.75 -22.57
N VAL A 238 0.98 7.57 -22.41
CA VAL A 238 -0.35 7.41 -21.82
C VAL A 238 -0.20 6.52 -20.58
N GLU A 239 -0.80 6.94 -19.47
CA GLU A 239 -0.87 6.18 -18.21
C GLU A 239 -2.32 5.86 -17.88
N ALA A 240 -2.62 4.60 -17.53
CA ALA A 240 -3.90 4.20 -16.98
C ALA A 240 -3.82 4.28 -15.46
N VAL A 241 -4.86 4.82 -14.84
CA VAL A 241 -4.98 5.01 -13.40
C VAL A 241 -6.27 4.36 -12.93
N ASP A 242 -6.15 3.45 -11.99
CA ASP A 242 -7.27 2.70 -11.43
C ASP A 242 -8.07 3.55 -10.41
N ALA A 243 -9.10 2.97 -9.80
CA ALA A 243 -9.91 3.65 -8.78
C ALA A 243 -9.13 3.88 -7.47
N ALA A 244 -8.11 3.07 -7.18
CA ALA A 244 -7.25 3.17 -6.00
C ALA A 244 -6.04 4.12 -6.18
N GLY A 245 -5.80 4.61 -7.41
CA GLY A 245 -4.69 5.48 -7.76
C GLY A 245 -3.43 4.77 -8.27
N HIS A 246 -3.44 3.44 -8.45
CA HIS A 246 -2.33 2.71 -9.06
C HIS A 246 -2.21 3.04 -10.54
N ARG A 247 -0.96 3.08 -11.03
CA ARG A 247 -0.62 3.54 -12.38
C ARG A 247 0.00 2.42 -13.19
N SER A 248 -0.51 2.20 -14.40
CA SER A 248 0.08 1.23 -15.35
C SER A 248 1.52 1.61 -15.70
N SER A 249 2.35 0.62 -16.04
CA SER A 249 3.63 0.92 -16.69
C SER A 249 3.42 1.61 -18.06
N THR A 250 4.17 2.69 -18.31
CA THR A 250 4.05 3.44 -19.57
C THR A 250 4.72 2.69 -20.72
N VAL A 251 4.12 2.66 -21.91
CA VAL A 251 4.85 2.26 -23.13
C VAL A 251 5.84 3.36 -23.52
N ARG A 252 7.01 2.96 -24.02
CA ARG A 252 8.01 3.87 -24.61
C ARG A 252 7.38 4.67 -25.75
N GLY A 253 7.35 5.99 -25.60
CA GLY A 253 6.62 6.91 -26.46
C GLY A 253 7.02 6.87 -27.94
N VAL A 254 6.01 7.01 -28.79
CA VAL A 254 6.17 7.29 -30.22
C VAL A 254 6.79 8.69 -30.37
N THR A 255 7.83 8.81 -31.20
CA THR A 255 8.46 10.10 -31.50
C THR A 255 7.70 10.77 -32.65
N LEU A 256 7.15 11.96 -32.41
CA LEU A 256 6.50 12.75 -33.46
C LEU A 256 7.29 14.02 -33.74
N CYS A 257 7.60 14.25 -35.02
CA CYS A 257 8.12 15.53 -35.51
C CYS A 257 6.97 16.28 -36.18
N PHE A 258 6.80 17.53 -35.81
CA PHE A 258 5.79 18.42 -36.36
C PHE A 258 6.36 19.12 -37.61
N PRO A 259 5.53 19.36 -38.65
CA PRO A 259 5.89 20.21 -39.78
C PRO A 259 5.81 21.71 -39.44
#